data_AF-A0A7Y2UYL5-F1
#
_entry.id   AF-A0A7Y2UYL5-F1
#
_cell.length_a   1.000
_cell.length_b   1.000
_cell.length_c   1.000
_cell.angle_alpha   90.00
_cell.angle_beta   90.00
_cell.angle_gamma   90.00
#
_symmetry.space_group_name_H-M   'P 1'
#
loop_
_entity.id
_entity.type
_entity.pdbx_description
1 polymer ?
#
loop_
_entity_poly.entity_id
_entity_poly.type
_entity_poly.pdbx_seq_one_letter_code
_entity_poly.pdbx_strand_id
1 'polypeptide(L)'
;MTFQNTLSFAQQLDAEDQLAVYRDQFHFPKVNGKDVIYFTGNSLGLQPKRTSAFVEEIMKDWRELAVEGHFLADKPWWDYHERLAEPLAKVVGAKASEISVMNTLTVNLH
;
A
#
# COMPACT_ATOMS: atom_id res chain seq x y z
N MET A 1 -0.17 -6.85 -30.21
CA MET A 1 -0.43 -8.29 -30.03
C MET A 1 -1.87 -8.59 -30.36
N THR A 2 -2.16 -9.77 -30.93
CA THR A 2 -3.52 -10.25 -31.18
C THR A 2 -3.95 -11.15 -30.01
N PHE A 3 -5.09 -10.86 -29.40
CA PHE A 3 -5.62 -11.63 -28.26
C PHE A 3 -6.02 -13.06 -28.65
N GLN A 4 -5.80 -14.02 -27.74
CA GLN A 4 -6.26 -15.41 -27.87
C GLN A 4 -6.87 -15.89 -26.55
N ASN A 5 -8.07 -16.46 -26.58
CA ASN A 5 -8.75 -16.99 -25.39
C ASN A 5 -8.27 -18.42 -25.06
N THR A 6 -6.98 -18.56 -24.72
CA THR A 6 -6.35 -19.84 -24.39
C THR A 6 -5.49 -19.72 -23.12
N LEU A 7 -5.33 -20.82 -22.39
CA LEU A 7 -4.48 -20.85 -21.20
C LEU A 7 -3.02 -20.49 -21.52
N SER A 8 -2.49 -21.00 -22.64
CA SER A 8 -1.11 -20.75 -23.06
C SER A 8 -0.85 -19.27 -23.34
N PHE A 9 -1.83 -18.56 -23.88
CA PHE A 9 -1.72 -17.13 -24.11
C PHE A 9 -1.66 -16.35 -22.79
N ALA A 10 -2.48 -16.70 -21.79
CA ALA A 10 -2.42 -16.09 -20.47
C ALA A 10 -1.07 -16.36 -19.77
N GLN A 11 -0.58 -17.61 -19.82
CA GLN A 11 0.72 -17.99 -19.24
C GLN A 11 1.90 -17.25 -19.90
N GLN A 12 1.83 -17.01 -21.20
CA GLN A 12 2.82 -16.21 -21.91
C GLN A 12 2.81 -14.76 -21.42
N LEU A 13 1.63 -14.15 -21.26
CA LEU A 13 1.51 -12.79 -20.73
C LEU A 13 2.03 -12.67 -19.29
N ASP A 14 1.76 -13.67 -18.43
CA ASP A 14 2.33 -13.71 -17.07
C ASP A 14 3.87 -13.80 -17.08
N ALA A 15 4.45 -14.55 -18.03
CA ALA A 15 5.90 -14.70 -18.15
C ALA A 15 6.60 -13.45 -18.69
N GLU A 16 5.89 -12.63 -19.46
CA GLU A 16 6.39 -11.36 -20.03
C GLU A 16 6.14 -10.15 -19.11
N ASP A 17 5.35 -10.31 -18.04
CA ASP A 17 5.02 -9.23 -17.10
C ASP A 17 6.21 -8.83 -16.23
N GLN A 18 6.79 -7.67 -16.53
CA GLN A 18 7.87 -7.07 -15.74
C GLN A 18 7.46 -6.71 -14.30
N LEU A 19 6.16 -6.63 -14.01
CA LEU A 19 5.61 -6.31 -12.69
C LEU A 19 5.26 -7.55 -11.87
N ALA A 20 5.41 -8.77 -12.41
CA ALA A 20 5.02 -10.01 -11.74
C ALA A 20 5.63 -10.15 -10.33
N VAL A 21 6.84 -9.64 -10.12
CA VAL A 21 7.54 -9.63 -8.83
C VAL A 21 6.77 -8.93 -7.70
N TYR A 22 5.91 -7.96 -8.03
CA TYR A 22 5.12 -7.26 -7.02
C TYR A 22 4.05 -8.14 -6.40
N ARG A 23 3.60 -9.21 -7.08
CA ARG A 23 2.65 -10.18 -6.52
C ARG A 23 3.16 -10.75 -5.19
N ASP A 24 4.46 -11.02 -5.11
CA ASP A 24 5.10 -11.57 -3.92
C ASP A 24 5.20 -10.58 -2.75
N GLN A 25 4.83 -9.31 -2.95
CA GLN A 25 4.81 -8.29 -1.89
C GLN A 25 3.49 -8.27 -1.11
N PHE A 26 2.51 -9.11 -1.46
CA PHE A 26 1.17 -9.12 -0.85
C PHE A 26 0.83 -10.46 -0.19
N HIS A 27 -0.04 -10.41 0.82
CA HIS A 27 -0.67 -11.59 1.39
C HIS A 27 -1.91 -11.97 0.60
N PHE A 28 -1.95 -13.18 0.05
CA PHE A 28 -3.14 -13.76 -0.56
C PHE A 28 -3.89 -14.63 0.45
N PRO A 29 -5.20 -14.43 0.65
CA PRO A 29 -6.03 -15.36 1.41
C PRO A 29 -5.99 -16.75 0.78
N LYS A 30 -6.09 -17.79 1.62
CA LYS A 30 -6.13 -19.18 1.16
C LYS A 30 -7.49 -19.81 1.39
N VAL A 31 -8.01 -20.48 0.37
CA VAL A 31 -9.21 -21.33 0.44
C VAL A 31 -8.81 -22.71 -0.02
N ASN A 32 -9.05 -23.73 0.82
CA ASN A 32 -8.63 -25.12 0.56
C ASN A 32 -7.12 -25.25 0.24
N GLY A 33 -6.29 -24.45 0.94
CA GLY A 33 -4.83 -24.45 0.78
C GLY A 33 -4.30 -23.72 -0.46
N LYS A 34 -5.16 -23.15 -1.31
CA LYS A 34 -4.78 -22.41 -2.52
C LYS A 34 -5.08 -20.92 -2.36
N ASP A 35 -4.25 -20.09 -2.97
CA ASP A 35 -4.50 -18.65 -3.04
C ASP A 35 -5.82 -18.38 -3.78
N VAL A 36 -6.59 -17.43 -3.27
CA VAL A 36 -7.83 -17.00 -3.92
C VAL A 36 -7.55 -16.20 -5.19
N ILE A 37 -8.45 -16.30 -6.16
CA ILE A 37 -8.54 -15.35 -7.28
C ILE A 37 -9.27 -14.11 -6.74
N TYR A 38 -8.51 -13.09 -6.33
CA TYR A 38 -9.04 -11.92 -5.64
C TYR A 38 -9.30 -10.76 -6.62
N PHE A 39 -10.56 -10.60 -7.04
CA PHE A 39 -10.99 -9.53 -7.97
C PHE A 39 -11.77 -8.39 -7.29
N THR A 40 -11.57 -8.19 -5.99
CA THR A 40 -12.23 -7.12 -5.20
C THR A 40 -11.26 -6.11 -4.59
N GLY A 41 -10.04 -6.02 -5.15
CA GLY A 41 -9.02 -5.05 -4.72
C GLY A 41 -9.41 -3.58 -4.87
N ASN A 42 -10.44 -3.29 -5.67
CA ASN A 42 -11.04 -1.96 -5.83
C ASN A 42 -11.87 -1.52 -4.62
N SER A 43 -12.31 -2.46 -3.78
CA SER A 43 -13.04 -2.17 -2.54
C SER A 43 -12.09 -2.19 -1.35
N LEU A 44 -11.29 -3.25 -1.22
CA LEU A 44 -10.24 -3.38 -0.20
C LEU A 44 -9.01 -4.03 -0.80
N GLY A 45 -7.89 -3.32 -0.82
CA GLY A 45 -6.62 -3.85 -1.33
C GLY A 45 -6.10 -5.00 -0.45
N LEU A 46 -5.39 -5.96 -1.08
CA LEU A 46 -4.64 -6.96 -0.33
C LEU A 46 -3.60 -6.29 0.56
N GLN A 47 -3.34 -6.88 1.73
CA GLN A 47 -2.34 -6.35 2.66
C GLN A 47 -0.93 -6.52 2.10
N PRO A 48 -0.13 -5.44 1.95
CA PRO A 48 1.30 -5.56 1.71
C PRO A 48 2.01 -6.25 2.89
N LYS A 49 2.96 -7.15 2.61
CA LYS A 49 3.68 -7.93 3.65
C LYS A 49 4.42 -7.05 4.66
N ARG A 50 4.86 -5.87 4.25
CA ARG A 50 5.56 -4.90 5.11
C ARG A 50 4.67 -4.15 6.09
N THR A 51 3.34 -4.23 5.95
CA THR A 51 2.40 -3.39 6.72
C THR A 51 2.49 -3.64 8.23
N SER A 52 2.60 -4.90 8.67
CA SER A 52 2.67 -5.21 10.11
C SER A 52 3.87 -4.54 10.78
N ALA A 53 5.04 -4.60 10.13
CA ALA A 53 6.27 -4.04 10.66
C ALA A 53 6.16 -2.52 10.91
N PHE A 54 5.53 -1.77 10.00
CA PHE A 54 5.32 -0.33 10.20
C PHE A 54 4.36 -0.03 11.36
N VAL A 55 3.31 -0.83 11.55
CA VAL A 55 2.39 -0.65 12.69
C VAL A 55 3.10 -0.98 13.99
N GLU A 56 3.87 -2.06 14.03
CA GLU A 56 4.65 -2.49 15.18
C GLU A 56 5.70 -1.45 15.59
N GLU A 57 6.32 -0.77 14.62
CA GLU A 57 7.24 0.34 14.86
C GLU A 57 6.56 1.49 15.62
N ILE A 58 5.39 1.94 15.15
CA ILE A 58 4.63 3.01 15.83
C ILE A 58 4.20 2.58 17.24
N MET A 59 3.76 1.33 17.41
CA MET A 59 3.38 0.80 18.73
C MET A 59 4.58 0.71 19.68
N LYS A 60 5.78 0.41 19.14
CA LYS A 60 7.03 0.41 19.91
C LYS A 60 7.41 1.82 20.33
N ASP A 61 7.41 2.78 19.40
CA ASP A 61 7.73 4.18 19.68
C ASP A 61 6.80 4.73 20.76
N TRP A 62 5.51 4.42 20.69
CA TRP A 62 4.55 4.85 21.70
C TRP A 62 4.86 4.26 23.08
N ARG A 63 5.16 2.97 23.15
CA ARG A 63 5.53 2.29 24.41
C ARG A 63 6.81 2.88 25.02
N GLU A 64 7.79 3.25 24.21
CA GLU A 64 9.12 3.66 24.67
C GLU A 64 9.23 5.17 24.94
N LEU A 65 8.51 6.00 24.17
CA LEU A 65 8.67 7.45 24.18
C LEU A 65 7.42 8.20 24.67
N ALA A 66 6.24 7.56 24.66
CA ALA A 66 4.97 8.20 24.98
C ALA A 66 4.80 9.54 24.21
N VAL A 67 4.57 10.65 24.90
CA VAL A 67 4.40 11.98 24.28
C VAL A 67 5.64 12.44 23.51
N GLU A 68 6.83 12.00 23.92
CA GLU A 68 8.08 12.35 23.24
C GLU A 68 8.16 11.73 21.84
N GLY A 69 7.33 10.73 21.52
CA GLY A 69 7.22 10.17 20.17
C GLY A 69 6.82 11.20 19.10
N HIS A 70 6.21 12.31 19.50
CA HIS A 70 5.98 13.44 18.60
C HIS A 70 7.26 14.01 17.98
N PHE A 71 8.40 13.90 18.67
CA PHE A 71 9.65 14.57 18.29
C PHE A 71 10.86 13.62 18.23
N LEU A 72 10.90 12.59 19.06
CA LEU A 72 12.08 11.74 19.28
C LEU A 72 11.99 10.35 18.62
N ALA A 73 10.83 9.97 18.06
CA ALA A 73 10.72 8.74 17.27
C ALA A 73 11.61 8.82 16.02
N ASP A 74 12.02 7.68 15.45
CA ASP A 74 12.74 7.66 14.16
C ASP A 74 11.89 8.30 13.04
N LYS A 75 10.58 8.13 13.16
CA LYS A 75 9.56 8.83 12.36
C LYS A 75 8.69 9.67 13.29
N PRO A 76 9.10 10.91 13.64
CA PRO A 76 8.32 11.81 14.48
C PRO A 76 6.87 11.94 14.00
N TRP A 77 5.92 11.92 14.94
CA TRP A 77 4.51 11.94 14.58
C TRP A 77 4.01 13.31 14.10
N TRP A 78 4.73 14.38 14.47
CA TRP A 78 4.32 15.76 14.18
C TRP A 78 4.20 16.05 12.67
N ASP A 79 5.20 15.65 11.88
CA ASP A 79 5.28 15.91 10.44
C ASP A 79 4.80 14.73 9.58
N TYR A 80 4.19 13.71 10.20
CA TYR A 80 3.96 12.42 9.55
C TYR A 80 3.08 12.52 8.28
N HIS A 81 2.10 13.44 8.30
CA HIS A 81 1.21 13.70 7.18
C HIS A 81 1.93 14.25 5.94
N GLU A 82 3.04 14.97 6.11
CA GLU A 82 3.83 15.56 5.01
C GLU A 82 4.67 14.50 4.30
N ARG A 83 5.13 13.47 5.02
CA ARG A 83 5.99 12.39 4.49
C ARG A 83 5.33 11.61 3.35
N LEU A 84 4.00 11.59 3.32
CA LEU A 84 3.22 10.89 2.30
C LEU A 84 2.90 11.77 1.09
N ALA A 85 3.13 13.08 1.16
CA ALA A 85 2.78 14.01 0.09
C ALA A 85 3.61 13.76 -1.18
N GLU A 86 4.93 13.60 -1.07
CA GLU A 86 5.81 13.36 -2.23
C GLU A 86 5.47 12.09 -3.04
N PRO A 87 5.32 10.88 -2.43
CA PRO A 87 4.97 9.70 -3.20
C PRO A 87 3.56 9.81 -3.80
N LEU A 88 2.59 10.39 -3.09
CA LEU A 88 1.23 10.56 -3.61
C LEU A 88 1.14 11.57 -4.74
N ALA A 89 1.91 12.66 -4.68
CA ALA A 89 2.00 13.66 -5.74
C ALA A 89 2.36 13.04 -7.10
N LYS A 90 3.26 12.04 -7.12
CA LYS A 90 3.61 11.28 -8.34
C LYS A 90 2.46 10.43 -8.88
N VAL A 91 1.61 9.90 -7.99
CA VAL A 91 0.46 9.06 -8.36
C VAL A 91 -0.67 9.91 -8.94
N VAL A 92 -0.94 11.08 -8.36
CA VAL A 92 -2.08 11.93 -8.76
C VAL A 92 -1.71 13.06 -9.72
N GLY A 93 -0.42 13.26 -10.01
CA GLY A 93 0.06 14.27 -10.96
C GLY A 93 0.04 15.71 -10.42
N ALA A 94 0.35 15.91 -9.14
CA ALA A 94 0.35 17.21 -8.48
C ALA A 94 1.74 17.58 -7.94
N LYS A 95 1.90 18.79 -7.39
CA LYS A 95 3.07 19.14 -6.57
C LYS A 95 2.90 18.58 -5.15
N ALA A 96 4.00 18.29 -4.46
CA ALA A 96 3.95 17.86 -3.06
C ALA A 96 3.23 18.88 -2.17
N SER A 97 3.42 20.19 -2.43
CA SER A 97 2.74 21.28 -1.73
C SER A 97 1.23 21.38 -1.98
N GLU A 98 0.70 20.61 -2.94
CA GLU A 98 -0.73 20.56 -3.28
C GLU A 98 -1.43 19.33 -2.67
N ILE A 99 -0.71 18.53 -1.86
CA ILE A 99 -1.19 17.27 -1.29
C ILE A 99 -1.16 17.30 0.23
N SER A 100 -2.22 16.78 0.86
CA SER A 100 -2.27 16.47 2.29
C SER A 100 -2.93 15.11 2.51
N VAL A 101 -2.45 14.35 3.49
CA VAL A 101 -3.03 13.07 3.91
C VAL A 101 -3.71 13.24 5.26
N MET A 102 -5.05 13.24 5.26
CA MET A 102 -5.85 13.47 6.46
C MET A 102 -7.23 12.82 6.36
N ASN A 103 -7.83 12.58 7.53
CA ASN A 103 -9.22 12.13 7.72
C ASN A 103 -9.66 10.96 6.80
N THR A 104 -10.88 11.04 6.28
CA THR A 104 -11.50 10.10 5.33
C THR A 104 -12.01 10.87 4.11
N LEU A 105 -12.35 10.15 3.02
CA LEU A 105 -12.79 10.76 1.76
C LEU A 105 -13.98 11.73 1.94
N THR A 106 -15.05 11.28 2.59
CA THR A 106 -16.27 12.09 2.77
C THR A 106 -16.01 13.30 3.68
N VAL A 107 -15.18 13.15 4.71
CA VAL A 107 -14.81 14.26 5.62
C VAL A 107 -13.95 15.31 4.89
N ASN A 108 -13.12 14.92 3.94
CA ASN A 108 -12.30 15.88 3.20
C ASN A 108 -13.09 16.66 2.12
N LEU A 109 -14.24 16.13 1.67
CA LEU A 109 -15.05 16.76 0.63
C LEU A 109 -16.02 17.81 1.19
N HIS A 110 -16.46 17.66 2.43
CA HIS A 110 -17.51 18.46 3.07
C HIS A 110 -16.95 19.34 4.18
#